data_AF-A0A7C5WYR6-F1
#
_entry.id   AF-A0A7C5WYR6-F1
#
_cell.length_a   1.000
_cell.length_b   1.000
_cell.length_c   1.000
_cell.angle_alpha   90.00
_cell.angle_beta   90.00
_cell.angle_gamma   90.00
#
_symmetry.space_group_name_H-M   'P 1'
#
loop_
_entity.id
_entity.type
_entity.pdbx_description
1 polymer ?
#
loop_
_entity_poly.entity_id
_entity_poly.type
_entity_poly.pdbx_seq_one_letter_code
_entity_poly.pdbx_strand_id
1 'polypeptide(L)'
;MVRLPEEIKEDVLENLEDYYDELLDLDKEITEQQLADNMPDSTSDTLHTAGITIQLKDGRNVYASINPELLNRVLQSISPDELNTIVHAITEAVENPDTRGLCQRQEV
;
A
#
# COMPACT_ATOMS: atom_id res chain seq x y z
N MET A 1 -21.24 13.63 -17.08
CA MET A 1 -22.07 12.46 -17.45
C MET A 1 -21.90 12.26 -18.95
N VAL A 2 -21.18 11.22 -19.36
CA VAL A 2 -20.96 10.91 -20.78
C VAL A 2 -22.24 10.25 -21.30
N ARG A 3 -22.85 10.82 -22.35
CA ARG A 3 -24.01 10.20 -23.01
C ARG A 3 -23.51 9.37 -24.18
N LEU A 4 -23.82 8.08 -24.15
CA LEU A 4 -23.58 7.21 -25.29
C LEU A 4 -24.63 7.51 -26.38
N PRO A 5 -24.24 7.46 -27.67
CA PRO A 5 -25.19 7.48 -28.78
C PRO A 5 -26.18 6.31 -28.64
N GLU A 6 -27.46 6.54 -28.92
CA GLU A 6 -28.50 5.50 -28.81
C GLU A 6 -28.41 4.42 -29.90
N GLU A 7 -27.61 4.65 -30.94
CA GLU A 7 -27.45 3.74 -32.07
C GLU A 7 -25.96 3.43 -32.26
N ILE A 8 -25.50 2.41 -31.53
CA ILE A 8 -24.19 1.77 -31.74
C ILE A 8 -24.43 0.62 -32.71
N LYS A 9 -23.58 0.49 -33.73
CA LYS A 9 -23.71 -0.62 -34.68
C LYS A 9 -23.47 -1.96 -33.96
N GLU A 10 -24.25 -2.97 -34.30
CA GLU A 10 -24.20 -4.31 -33.68
C GLU A 10 -22.79 -4.91 -33.69
N ASP A 11 -22.06 -4.75 -34.79
CA ASP A 11 -20.68 -5.22 -34.94
C ASP A 11 -19.74 -4.56 -33.93
N VAL A 12 -19.92 -3.27 -33.63
CA VAL A 12 -19.12 -2.55 -32.62
C VAL A 12 -19.48 -3.00 -31.21
N LEU A 13 -20.75 -3.33 -30.95
CA LEU A 13 -21.20 -3.80 -29.66
C LEU A 13 -20.66 -5.20 -29.35
N GLU A 14 -20.75 -6.12 -30.33
CA GLU A 14 -20.24 -7.49 -30.23
C GLU A 14 -18.73 -7.50 -29.96
N ASN A 15 -17.95 -6.71 -30.72
CA ASN A 15 -16.50 -6.59 -30.47
C ASN A 15 -16.16 -5.98 -29.10
N LEU A 16 -17.01 -5.08 -28.59
CA LEU A 16 -16.81 -4.47 -27.28
C LEU A 16 -17.07 -5.50 -26.17
N GLU A 17 -18.15 -6.27 -26.30
CA GLU A 17 -18.50 -7.35 -25.38
C GLU A 17 -17.40 -8.42 -25.34
N ASP A 18 -16.92 -8.88 -26.50
CA ASP A 18 -15.81 -9.84 -26.59
C ASP A 18 -14.55 -9.34 -25.86
N TYR A 19 -14.21 -8.05 -26.02
CA TYR A 19 -13.05 -7.45 -25.36
C TYR A 19 -13.25 -7.29 -23.85
N TYR A 20 -14.48 -6.97 -23.42
CA TYR A 20 -14.81 -6.94 -21.99
C TYR A 20 -14.73 -8.32 -21.37
N ASP A 21 -15.21 -9.35 -22.06
CA ASP A 21 -15.14 -10.74 -21.60
C ASP A 21 -13.66 -11.19 -21.47
N GLU A 22 -12.80 -10.88 -22.44
CA GLU A 22 -11.36 -11.17 -22.37
C GLU A 22 -10.70 -10.49 -21.17
N LEU A 23 -10.99 -9.20 -20.95
CA LEU A 23 -10.45 -8.46 -19.79
C LEU A 23 -10.95 -9.04 -18.47
N LEU A 24 -12.20 -9.48 -18.42
CA LEU A 24 -12.83 -9.99 -17.21
C LEU A 24 -12.31 -11.40 -16.89
N ASP A 25 -12.00 -12.20 -17.90
CA ASP A 25 -11.33 -13.50 -17.72
C ASP A 25 -9.87 -13.35 -17.29
N LEU A 26 -9.14 -12.35 -17.82
CA LEU A 26 -7.80 -12.01 -17.32
C LEU A 26 -7.83 -11.58 -15.85
N ASP A 27 -8.79 -10.74 -15.46
CA ASP A 27 -8.96 -10.27 -14.08
C ASP A 27 -9.31 -11.42 -13.13
N LYS A 28 -10.19 -12.34 -13.57
CA LYS A 28 -10.46 -13.60 -12.85
C LYS A 28 -9.20 -14.44 -12.70
N GLU A 29 -8.42 -14.66 -13.75
CA GLU A 29 -7.22 -15.49 -13.68
C GLU A 29 -6.19 -14.92 -12.69
N ILE A 30 -5.98 -13.59 -12.71
CA ILE A 30 -5.11 -12.91 -11.74
C ILE A 30 -5.65 -13.07 -10.32
N THR A 31 -6.96 -12.89 -10.14
CA THR A 31 -7.62 -13.02 -8.82
C THR A 31 -7.60 -14.45 -8.31
N GLU A 32 -7.85 -15.44 -9.17
CA GLU A 32 -7.84 -16.86 -8.84
C GLU A 32 -6.44 -17.37 -8.53
N GLN A 33 -5.41 -16.94 -9.28
CA GLN A 33 -4.00 -17.23 -8.94
C GLN A 33 -3.63 -16.63 -7.57
N GLN A 34 -4.06 -15.40 -7.28
CA GLN A 34 -3.86 -14.75 -5.98
C GLN A 34 -4.60 -15.50 -4.84
N LEU A 35 -5.81 -16.01 -5.10
CA LEU A 35 -6.62 -16.77 -4.12
C LEU A 35 -6.14 -18.21 -3.93
N ALA A 36 -5.59 -18.85 -4.98
CA ALA A 36 -5.06 -20.22 -4.91
C ALA A 36 -3.76 -20.27 -4.10
N ASP A 37 -2.91 -19.25 -4.21
CA ASP A 37 -1.74 -19.09 -3.34
C ASP A 37 -2.10 -18.53 -1.95
N ASN A 38 -3.25 -17.86 -1.80
CA ASN A 38 -3.72 -17.30 -0.52
C ASN A 38 -5.18 -17.62 -0.18
N MET A 39 -5.41 -18.67 0.61
CA MET A 39 -6.54 -18.70 1.53
C MET A 39 -6.19 -19.50 2.80
N PRO A 40 -6.57 -19.09 4.04
CA PRO A 40 -7.43 -17.97 4.43
C PRO A 40 -6.80 -17.01 5.46
N ASP A 41 -6.81 -15.70 5.19
CA ASP A 41 -7.40 -14.67 6.04
C ASP A 41 -6.94 -13.28 5.57
N SER A 42 -7.93 -12.44 5.23
CA SER A 42 -7.85 -10.98 5.16
C SER A 42 -6.95 -10.35 4.08
N THR A 43 -7.63 -9.78 3.09
CA THR A 43 -7.26 -8.56 2.33
C THR A 43 -6.02 -8.63 1.41
N SER A 44 -6.30 -8.97 0.15
CA SER A 44 -5.77 -8.34 -1.08
C SER A 44 -4.26 -8.28 -1.28
N ASP A 45 -3.74 -9.24 -2.04
CA ASP A 45 -2.39 -9.23 -2.65
C ASP A 45 -2.37 -8.50 -4.01
N THR A 46 -2.86 -7.26 -4.05
CA THR A 46 -2.71 -6.40 -5.24
C THR A 46 -1.51 -5.47 -5.10
N LEU A 47 -0.31 -5.90 -5.50
CA LEU A 47 0.82 -4.99 -5.76
C LEU A 47 1.07 -3.95 -4.63
N HIS A 48 1.00 -4.37 -3.37
CA HIS A 48 1.03 -3.44 -2.24
C HIS A 48 2.47 -2.98 -1.97
N THR A 49 2.98 -1.98 -2.70
CA THR A 49 4.06 -1.18 -2.10
C THR A 49 3.44 -0.42 -0.93
N ALA A 50 3.61 -0.95 0.27
CA ALA A 50 3.15 -0.28 1.46
C ALA A 50 4.13 0.85 1.78
N GLY A 51 3.68 2.08 1.53
CA GLY A 51 4.45 3.29 1.78
C GLY A 51 4.11 3.88 3.14
N ILE A 52 5.13 4.17 3.96
CA ILE A 52 4.95 5.03 5.12
C ILE A 52 5.24 6.47 4.71
N THR A 53 4.28 7.35 4.92
CA THR A 53 4.47 8.79 4.76
C THR A 53 5.09 9.35 6.03
N ILE A 54 6.29 9.92 5.90
CA ILE A 54 7.03 10.54 7.00
C ILE A 54 7.00 12.04 6.78
N GLN A 55 6.51 12.78 7.77
CA GLN A 55 6.60 14.24 7.77
C GLN A 55 7.88 14.67 8.48
N LEU A 56 8.72 15.40 7.76
CA LEU A 56 9.94 16.03 8.29
C LEU A 56 9.59 17.34 9.02
N LYS A 57 10.47 17.82 9.91
CA LYS A 57 10.31 19.11 10.62
C LYS A 57 10.17 20.32 9.69
N ASP A 58 10.71 20.22 8.48
CA ASP A 58 10.63 21.22 7.41
C ASP A 58 9.27 21.20 6.67
N GLY A 59 8.30 20.41 7.14
CA GLY A 59 6.96 20.29 6.52
C GLY A 59 6.92 19.47 5.24
N ARG A 60 8.06 18.94 4.79
CA ARG A 60 8.16 18.03 3.64
C ARG A 60 7.69 16.62 4.02
N ASN A 61 6.91 16.02 3.13
CA ASN A 61 6.52 14.61 3.24
C ASN A 61 7.45 13.76 2.39
N VAL A 62 8.02 12.72 3.00
CA VAL A 62 8.85 11.71 2.34
C VAL A 62 8.12 10.38 2.38
N TYR A 63 8.15 9.66 1.26
CA TYR A 63 7.59 8.31 1.18
C TYR A 63 8.70 7.28 1.33
N ALA A 64 8.62 6.47 2.37
CA ALA A 64 9.48 5.32 2.55
C ALA A 64 8.79 4.08 1.98
N SER A 65 9.40 3.44 0.98
CA SER A 65 8.94 2.17 0.44
C SER A 65 9.32 1.04 1.38
N ILE A 66 8.33 0.28 1.86
CA ILE A 66 8.55 -0.89 2.71
C ILE A 66 7.96 -2.12 2.02
N ASN A 67 8.62 -3.26 2.19
CA ASN A 67 8.08 -4.52 1.72
C ASN A 67 6.75 -4.82 2.46
N PRO A 68 5.64 -5.06 1.74
CA PRO A 68 4.32 -5.32 2.34
C PRO A 68 4.32 -6.49 3.33
N GLU A 69 5.06 -7.57 3.06
CA GLU A 69 5.14 -8.72 3.96
C GLU A 69 5.75 -8.33 5.31
N LEU A 70 6.76 -7.46 5.30
CA LEU A 70 7.37 -6.95 6.52
C LEU A 70 6.42 -6.04 7.27
N LEU A 71 5.74 -5.14 6.57
CA LEU A 71 4.77 -4.25 7.20
C LEU A 71 3.62 -5.05 7.83
N ASN A 72 3.08 -6.04 7.13
CA ASN A 72 2.01 -6.89 7.64
C ASN A 72 2.44 -7.66 8.89
N ARG A 73 3.66 -8.24 8.89
CA ARG A 73 4.21 -8.91 10.10
C ARG A 73 4.37 -7.97 11.28
N VAL A 74 4.76 -6.73 11.02
CA VAL A 74 4.88 -5.70 12.06
C VAL A 74 3.49 -5.31 12.59
N LEU A 75 2.53 -5.07 11.70
CA LEU A 75 1.16 -4.70 12.06
C LEU A 75 0.38 -5.82 12.75
N GLN A 76 0.80 -7.08 12.62
CA GLN A 76 0.29 -8.20 13.44
C GLN A 76 0.73 -8.12 14.91
N SER A 77 1.83 -7.42 15.18
CA SER A 77 2.44 -7.34 16.52
C SER A 77 2.20 -6.01 17.22
N ILE A 78 2.09 -4.92 16.46
CA ILE A 78 1.90 -3.56 16.97
C ILE A 78 0.83 -2.82 16.16
N SER A 79 0.15 -1.88 16.80
CA SER A 79 -0.83 -1.03 16.14
C SER A 79 -0.17 -0.01 15.18
N PRO A 80 -0.92 0.52 14.20
CA PRO A 80 -0.42 1.59 13.32
C PRO A 80 0.07 2.84 14.08
N ASP A 81 -0.57 3.18 15.20
CA ASP A 81 -0.19 4.33 16.03
C ASP A 81 1.16 4.11 16.74
N GLU A 82 1.41 2.89 17.22
CA GLU A 82 2.70 2.52 17.81
C GLU A 82 3.82 2.53 16.75
N LEU A 83 3.53 2.02 15.56
CA LEU A 83 4.48 2.10 14.44
C LEU A 83 4.78 3.56 14.09
N ASN A 84 3.77 4.43 14.05
CA ASN A 84 3.94 5.86 13.83
C ASN A 84 4.84 6.49 14.91
N THR A 85 4.61 6.14 16.17
CA THR A 85 5.42 6.60 17.31
C THR A 85 6.89 6.21 17.15
N ILE A 86 7.17 4.97 16.72
CA ILE A 86 8.54 4.50 16.44
C ILE A 86 9.17 5.29 15.30
N VAL A 87 8.45 5.47 14.20
CA VAL A 87 8.93 6.22 13.03
C VAL A 87 9.20 7.69 13.39
N HIS A 88 8.35 8.30 14.21
CA HIS A 88 8.52 9.67 14.67
C HIS A 88 9.79 9.82 15.54
N ALA A 89 10.01 8.92 16.50
CA ALA A 89 11.20 8.94 17.34
C ALA A 89 12.50 8.77 16.52
N ILE A 90 12.49 7.89 15.51
CA ILE A 90 13.62 7.70 14.59
C ILE A 90 13.85 8.99 13.78
N THR A 91 12.79 9.56 13.23
CA THR A 91 12.88 10.79 12.41
C THR A 91 13.43 11.95 13.24
N GLU A 92 12.96 12.13 14.48
CA GLU A 92 13.45 13.16 15.38
C GLU A 92 14.94 12.99 15.70
N ALA A 93 15.39 11.75 15.94
CA ALA A 93 16.79 11.44 16.20
C ALA A 93 17.69 11.68 14.97
N VAL A 94 17.20 11.40 13.77
CA VAL A 94 17.92 11.69 12.52
C VAL A 94 18.02 13.20 12.27
N GLU A 95 16.96 13.95 12.56
CA GLU A 95 16.94 15.40 12.40
C GLU A 95 17.68 16.15 13.51
N ASN A 96 17.81 15.56 14.70
CA ASN A 96 18.49 16.12 15.87
C ASN A 96 19.48 15.08 16.42
N PRO A 97 20.58 14.83 15.69
CA PRO A 97 21.54 13.80 16.06
C PRO A 97 22.19 14.17 17.39
N ASP A 98 21.79 13.49 18.46
CA ASP A 98 22.49 13.54 19.74
C ASP A 98 23.64 12.53 19.70
N THR A 99 24.87 13.03 19.59
CA THR A 99 26.08 12.21 19.55
C THR A 99 26.46 11.63 20.92
N ARG A 100 25.68 11.92 21.98
CA ARG A 100 25.88 11.33 23.30
C ARG A 100 25.28 9.92 23.31
N GLY A 101 25.97 8.97 23.94
CA GLY A 101 25.48 7.59 24.03
C GLY A 101 24.16 7.51 24.80
N LEU A 102 23.27 6.59 24.42
CA LEU A 102 21.95 6.41 25.07
C LEU A 102 22.06 6.23 26.60
N CYS A 103 23.16 5.65 27.09
CA CYS A 103 23.44 5.48 28.52
C CYS A 103 23.88 6.76 29.26
N GLN A 104 24.18 7.85 28.55
CA GLN A 104 24.46 9.18 29.14
C GLN A 104 23.22 10.09 29.16
N ARG A 105 22.12 9.67 28.51
CA ARG A 105 20.81 10.31 28.64
C ARG A 105 20.10 9.74 29.87
N GLN A 106 20.82 9.63 30.98
CA GLN A 106 20.21 9.35 32.28
C GLN A 106 20.10 10.68 33.02
N GLU A 107 18.94 10.83 33.67
CA GLU A 107 18.66 11.76 34.78
C GLU A 107 18.23 13.16 34.29
N VAL A 108 17.06 13.68 34.69
CA VAL A 108 16.66 14.14 36.04
C VAL A 108 15.13 14.18 36.15
#